data_AF-A0A9D9DD87-F1
#
_entry.id   AF-A0A9D9DD87-F1
#
_cell.length_a   1.000
_cell.length_b   1.000
_cell.length_c   1.000
_cell.angle_alpha   90.00
_cell.angle_beta   90.00
_cell.angle_gamma   90.00
#
_symmetry.space_group_name_H-M   'P 1'
#
loop_
_entity.id
_entity.type
_entity.pdbx_description
1 polymer ?
#
loop_
_entity_poly.entity_id
_entity_poly.type
_entity_poly.pdbx_seq_one_letter_code
_entity_poly.pdbx_strand_id
1 'polypeptide(L)'
;MLTKHLPKPSKLASFNDPKTDAEWEEYFAYRKKYDMPMSEEEQLALATKLLDIDPKNPEFGILARKLPMDPASAMSYKKLFGLKAVSDVNLYDAKLAFPDEF
;
A
#
# COMPACT_ATOMS: atom_id res chain seq x y z
N MET A 1 10.84 -9.98 -19.60
CA MET A 1 11.13 -8.77 -18.81
C MET A 1 9.78 -8.11 -18.52
N LEU A 2 9.32 -8.11 -17.27
CA LEU A 2 8.19 -7.26 -16.89
C LEU A 2 8.67 -5.82 -17.10
N THR A 3 8.15 -5.13 -18.11
CA THR A 3 8.28 -3.68 -18.24
C THR A 3 7.88 -3.09 -16.90
N LYS A 4 8.84 -2.50 -16.17
CA LYS A 4 8.60 -1.83 -14.89
C LYS A 4 7.69 -0.62 -15.17
N HIS A 5 6.38 -0.83 -15.12
CA HIS A 5 5.41 0.26 -15.17
C HIS A 5 5.56 1.04 -13.87
N LEU A 6 5.99 2.30 -13.96
CA LEU A 6 6.12 3.16 -12.78
C LEU A 6 4.75 3.77 -12.46
N PRO A 7 4.32 3.76 -11.19
CA PRO A 7 3.12 4.47 -10.76
C PRO A 7 3.15 5.93 -11.20
N LYS A 8 2.02 6.43 -11.72
CA LYS A 8 1.90 7.84 -12.07
C LYS A 8 2.20 8.74 -10.86
N PRO A 9 2.97 9.82 -11.01
CA PRO A 9 3.21 10.78 -9.93
C PRO A 9 1.90 11.45 -9.50
N SER A 10 1.83 11.90 -8.24
CA SER A 10 0.68 12.68 -7.79
C SER A 10 0.59 14.00 -8.58
N LYS A 11 -0.60 14.53 -8.77
CA LYS A 11 -0.76 15.87 -9.39
C LYS A 11 -0.49 17.01 -8.40
N LEU A 12 -0.45 16.72 -7.10
CA LEU A 12 -0.13 17.70 -6.06
C LEU A 12 1.38 17.75 -5.85
N ALA A 13 1.99 18.81 -6.37
CA ALA A 13 3.44 18.97 -6.56
C ALA A 13 4.29 18.87 -5.27
N SER A 14 3.71 19.00 -4.09
CA SER A 14 4.43 18.96 -2.80
C SER A 14 4.81 17.55 -2.33
N PHE A 15 4.31 16.49 -2.96
CA PHE A 15 4.61 15.09 -2.59
C PHE A 15 5.15 14.24 -3.75
N ASN A 16 5.53 14.90 -4.86
CA ASN A 16 6.27 14.29 -5.95
C ASN A 16 7.77 14.35 -5.66
N ASP A 17 8.23 13.61 -4.66
CA ASP A 17 9.66 13.34 -4.57
C ASP A 17 10.00 12.27 -5.62
N PRO A 18 10.86 12.58 -6.61
CA PRO A 18 11.37 11.55 -7.50
C PRO A 18 12.14 10.54 -6.65
N LYS A 19 11.61 9.32 -6.58
CA LYS A 19 12.29 8.21 -5.92
C LYS A 19 13.58 7.89 -6.68
N THR A 20 14.66 7.71 -5.92
CA THR A 20 15.91 7.14 -6.43
C THR A 20 15.72 5.70 -6.89
N ASP A 21 16.65 5.17 -7.70
CA ASP A 21 16.60 3.77 -8.15
C ASP A 21 16.55 2.79 -6.97
N ALA A 22 17.31 3.06 -5.90
CA ALA A 22 17.31 2.26 -4.68
C ALA A 22 15.94 2.26 -3.97
N GLU A 23 15.28 3.42 -3.88
CA GLU A 23 13.92 3.50 -3.31
C GLU A 23 12.88 2.81 -4.17
N TRP A 24 13.05 2.78 -5.49
CA TRP A 24 12.20 2.00 -6.38
C TRP A 24 12.42 0.49 -6.20
N GLU A 25 13.67 0.05 -6.05
CA GLU A 25 13.97 -1.35 -5.75
C GLU A 25 13.35 -1.80 -4.43
N GLU A 26 13.48 -0.99 -3.38
CA GLU A 26 12.85 -1.24 -2.08
C GLU A 26 11.33 -1.29 -2.20
N TYR A 27 10.72 -0.34 -2.93
CA TYR A 27 9.29 -0.33 -3.20
C TYR A 27 8.84 -1.65 -3.86
N PHE A 28 9.43 -2.03 -4.99
CA PHE A 28 9.01 -3.23 -5.70
C PHE A 28 9.29 -4.52 -4.92
N ALA A 29 10.35 -4.57 -4.12
CA ALA A 29 10.63 -5.68 -3.22
C ALA A 29 9.54 -5.80 -2.13
N TYR A 30 9.13 -4.67 -1.54
CA TYR A 30 8.03 -4.65 -0.56
C TYR A 30 6.74 -5.14 -1.20
N ARG A 31 6.36 -4.59 -2.36
CA ARG A 31 5.14 -4.97 -3.09
C ARG A 31 5.10 -6.46 -3.38
N LYS A 32 6.20 -7.05 -3.86
CA LYS A 32 6.29 -8.49 -4.14
C LYS A 32 6.09 -9.35 -2.87
N LYS A 33 6.49 -8.85 -1.71
CA LYS A 33 6.44 -9.58 -0.44
C LYS A 33 5.10 -9.43 0.29
N TYR A 34 4.46 -8.26 0.18
CA TYR A 34 3.35 -7.89 1.06
C TYR A 34 2.04 -7.61 0.32
N ASP A 35 2.05 -7.34 -0.99
CA ASP A 35 0.81 -7.16 -1.75
C ASP A 35 0.24 -8.51 -2.15
N MET A 36 -0.43 -9.15 -1.20
CA MET A 36 -1.03 -10.47 -1.39
C MET A 36 -2.55 -10.35 -1.40
N PRO A 37 -3.24 -11.16 -2.23
CA PRO A 37 -4.69 -11.29 -2.14
C PRO A 37 -5.07 -11.80 -0.76
N MET A 38 -6.22 -11.33 -0.26
CA MET A 38 -6.81 -11.78 0.98
C MET A 38 -8.32 -11.92 0.77
N SER A 39 -8.87 -13.09 1.08
CA SER A 39 -10.31 -13.32 1.06
C SER A 39 -11.04 -12.43 2.08
N GLU A 40 -12.33 -12.19 1.87
CA GLU A 40 -13.14 -11.40 2.80
C GLU A 40 -13.14 -11.99 4.22
N GLU A 41 -13.13 -13.32 4.35
CA GLU A 41 -13.05 -14.02 5.64
C GLU A 41 -11.71 -13.76 6.35
N GLU A 42 -10.60 -13.83 5.63
CA GLU A 42 -9.27 -13.53 6.17
C GLU A 42 -9.14 -12.05 6.56
N GLN A 43 -9.70 -11.15 5.74
CA GLN A 43 -9.74 -9.71 6.05
C GLN A 43 -10.54 -9.45 7.32
N LEU A 44 -11.72 -10.07 7.45
CA LEU A 44 -12.58 -9.93 8.63
C LEU A 44 -11.91 -10.49 9.89
N ALA A 45 -11.27 -11.65 9.80
CA ALA A 45 -10.54 -12.25 10.90
C ALA A 45 -9.38 -11.35 11.37
N LEU A 46 -8.61 -10.79 10.43
CA LEU A 46 -7.51 -9.88 10.74
C LEU A 46 -8.02 -8.55 11.33
N ALA A 47 -9.08 -7.98 10.76
CA ALA A 47 -9.71 -6.77 11.27
C ALA A 47 -10.24 -6.98 12.70
N THR A 48 -10.87 -8.12 12.97
CA THR A 48 -11.33 -8.48 14.32
C THR A 48 -10.15 -8.59 15.28
N LYS A 49 -9.07 -9.28 14.90
CA LYS A 49 -7.85 -9.36 15.73
C LYS A 49 -7.27 -7.97 16.03
N LEU A 50 -7.32 -7.04 15.08
CA LEU A 50 -6.83 -5.68 15.29
C LEU A 50 -7.64 -4.90 16.33
N LEU A 51 -8.94 -5.20 16.50
CA LEU A 51 -9.78 -4.56 17.53
C LEU A 51 -9.37 -4.95 18.95
N ASP A 52 -8.78 -6.14 19.12
CA ASP A 52 -8.34 -6.66 20.41
C ASP A 52 -6.91 -6.19 20.80
N ILE A 53 -6.22 -5.48 19.91
CA ILE A 53 -4.85 -5.02 20.12
C ILE A 53 -4.86 -3.52 20.40
N ASP A 54 -4.20 -3.10 21.49
CA ASP A 54 -3.95 -1.67 21.76
C ASP A 54 -3.24 -1.05 20.54
N PRO A 55 -3.75 0.04 19.94
CA PRO A 55 -3.09 0.71 18.81
C PRO A 55 -1.66 1.18 19.09
N LYS A 56 -1.27 1.32 20.36
CA LYS A 56 0.12 1.63 20.78
C LYS A 56 1.02 0.39 20.78
N ASN A 57 0.47 -0.82 20.71
CA ASN A 57 1.23 -2.04 20.58
C ASN A 57 1.88 -2.08 19.18
N PRO A 58 3.21 -2.27 19.08
CA PRO A 58 3.91 -2.36 17.80
C PRO A 58 3.35 -3.44 16.84
N GLU A 59 2.75 -4.51 17.37
CA GLU A 59 2.11 -5.55 16.56
C GLU A 59 0.92 -5.01 15.75
N PHE A 60 0.20 -4.00 16.28
CA PHE A 60 -0.94 -3.38 15.60
C PHE A 60 -0.53 -2.85 14.22
N GLY A 61 0.53 -2.05 14.15
CA GLY A 61 1.00 -1.46 12.90
C GLY A 61 1.46 -2.51 11.88
N ILE A 62 2.10 -3.58 12.34
CA ILE A 62 2.55 -4.68 11.48
C ILE A 62 1.36 -5.44 10.88
N LEU A 63 0.32 -5.71 11.68
CA LEU A 63 -0.87 -6.41 11.23
C LEU A 63 -1.74 -5.51 10.34
N ALA A 64 -1.94 -4.25 10.70
CA ALA A 64 -2.73 -3.29 9.94
C ALA A 64 -2.19 -3.11 8.51
N ARG A 65 -0.86 -3.11 8.34
CA ARG A 65 -0.21 -3.01 7.02
C ARG A 65 -0.43 -4.23 6.12
N LYS A 66 -0.81 -5.39 6.67
CA LYS A 66 -1.10 -6.61 5.88
C LYS A 66 -2.50 -6.61 5.29
N LEU A 67 -3.44 -5.92 5.93
CA LEU A 67 -4.80 -5.80 5.44
C LEU A 67 -4.77 -5.04 4.10
N PRO A 68 -5.34 -5.59 3.01
CA PRO A 68 -5.45 -4.85 1.77
C PRO A 68 -6.15 -3.51 2.02
N MET A 69 -5.49 -2.42 1.62
CA MET A 69 -6.11 -1.11 1.70
C MET A 69 -7.20 -1.01 0.64
N ASP A 70 -8.38 -0.55 1.05
CA ASP A 70 -9.46 -0.22 0.13
C ASP A 70 -8.94 0.66 -1.05
N PRO A 71 -9.24 0.31 -2.31
CA PRO A 71 -8.71 1.02 -3.48
C PRO A 71 -9.01 2.51 -3.49
N ALA A 72 -10.20 2.93 -3.08
CA ALA A 72 -10.60 4.34 -3.08
C ALA A 72 -9.79 5.13 -2.03
N SER A 73 -9.57 4.53 -0.87
CA SER A 73 -8.72 5.07 0.19
C SER A 73 -7.27 5.18 -0.27
N ALA A 74 -6.69 4.12 -0.84
CA ALA A 74 -5.32 4.12 -1.36
C ALA A 74 -5.11 5.23 -2.41
N MET A 75 -6.04 5.38 -3.35
CA MET A 75 -6.02 6.43 -4.35
C MET A 75 -6.13 7.83 -3.75
N SER A 76 -6.96 8.00 -2.72
CA SER A 76 -7.11 9.28 -2.01
C SER A 76 -5.83 9.66 -1.27
N TYR A 77 -5.23 8.72 -0.53
CA TYR A 77 -3.95 8.94 0.16
C TYR A 77 -2.83 9.24 -0.84
N LYS A 78 -2.71 8.47 -1.93
CA LYS A 78 -1.73 8.73 -2.98
C LYS A 78 -1.88 10.13 -3.58
N LYS A 79 -3.11 10.55 -3.90
CA LYS A 79 -3.37 11.88 -4.46
C LYS A 79 -2.98 12.99 -3.49
N LEU A 80 -3.37 12.86 -2.22
CA LEU A 80 -3.16 13.90 -1.21
C LEU A 80 -1.71 13.99 -0.73
N PHE A 81 -1.04 12.85 -0.56
CA PHE A 81 0.24 12.74 0.17
C PHE A 81 1.34 12.02 -0.62
N GLY A 82 1.09 11.68 -1.88
CA GLY A 82 2.05 10.99 -2.76
C GLY A 82 2.13 9.48 -2.52
N LEU A 83 2.88 8.80 -3.39
CA LEU A 83 3.03 7.33 -3.35
C LEU A 83 3.70 6.83 -2.06
N LYS A 84 4.57 7.64 -1.45
CA LYS A 84 5.26 7.29 -0.20
C LYS A 84 4.29 7.07 0.96
N ALA A 85 3.14 7.75 0.98
CA ALA A 85 2.15 7.61 2.04
C ALA A 85 1.47 6.23 2.09
N VAL A 86 1.57 5.47 0.99
CA VAL A 86 0.98 4.13 0.87
C VAL A 86 2.05 3.08 0.51
N SER A 87 3.33 3.43 0.62
CA SER A 87 4.41 2.53 0.22
C SER A 87 4.60 1.33 1.15
N ASP A 88 4.02 1.36 2.36
CA ASP A 88 4.18 0.35 3.40
C ASP A 88 2.88 -0.41 3.73
N VAL A 89 1.80 -0.24 2.94
CA VAL A 89 0.54 -1.00 3.11
C VAL A 89 0.37 -2.05 2.01
N ASN A 90 -0.50 -3.03 2.22
CA ASN A 90 -0.88 -3.99 1.17
C ASN A 90 -1.76 -3.28 0.11
N LEU A 91 -1.25 -3.16 -1.12
CA LEU A 91 -1.91 -2.49 -2.24
C LEU A 91 -2.48 -3.46 -3.29
N TYR A 92 -2.67 -4.74 -2.95
CA TYR A 92 -3.13 -5.74 -3.90
C TYR A 92 -4.42 -5.32 -4.63
N ASP A 93 -5.47 -4.95 -3.89
CA ASP A 93 -6.75 -4.55 -4.47
C ASP A 93 -6.65 -3.21 -5.22
N ALA A 94 -5.84 -2.27 -4.71
CA ALA A 94 -5.62 -0.98 -5.35
C ALA A 94 -4.96 -1.12 -6.74
N LYS A 95 -4.06 -2.09 -6.91
CA LYS A 95 -3.43 -2.41 -8.20
C LYS A 95 -4.40 -3.03 -9.19
N LEU A 96 -5.33 -3.85 -8.72
CA LEU A 96 -6.37 -4.41 -9.58
C LEU A 96 -7.33 -3.33 -10.07
N ALA A 97 -7.72 -2.40 -9.20
CA ALA A 97 -8.62 -1.31 -9.54
C ALA A 97 -7.95 -0.20 -10.37
N PHE A 98 -6.68 0.12 -10.10
CA PHE A 98 -5.95 1.23 -10.71
C PHE A 98 -4.51 0.80 -11.13
N PRO A 99 -4.36 -0.07 -12.13
CA PRO A 99 -3.07 -0.67 -12.50
C PRO A 99 -2.01 0.34 -12.96
N ASP A 100 -2.43 1.47 -13.52
CA ASP A 100 -1.49 2.54 -13.93
C ASP A 100 -1.05 3.43 -12.75
N GLU A 101 -1.69 3.27 -11.60
CA GLU A 101 -1.52 4.15 -10.45
C GLU A 101 -0.70 3.50 -9.32
N PHE A 102 -0.50 2.17 -9.29
CA PHE A 102 0.12 1.46 -8.16
C PHE A 102 1.06 0.31 -8.56
#